data_AF-A0A359EFK8-F1
#
_entry.id   AF-A0A359EFK8-F1
#
_cell.length_a   1.000
_cell.length_b   1.000
_cell.length_c   1.000
_cell.angle_alpha   90.00
_cell.angle_beta   90.00
_cell.angle_gamma   90.00
#
_symmetry.space_group_name_H-M   'P 1'
#
loop_
_entity.id
_entity.type
_entity.pdbx_description
1 polymer ?
#
loop_
_entity_poly.entity_id
_entity_poly.type
_entity_poly.pdbx_seq_one_letter_code
_entity_poly.pdbx_strand_id
1 'polypeptide(L)'
;MTSGGTESLLMAVKTAREWGRLQKPGAGLPEMVLPSTAHPAFEKAAHYFGVKSVRVPVGEDFRAQVDLMEAAITPNTVLLVGSAPSYPQGVVDPILGLAAVAQKHHILFHVDACVGGFMLPFVRKLGYPIPDFDFRVPGVTSISADLHKYGYTAKGASVILYRSHALRQYQFFVDTDWAGGIYASPAMAGSRPGGAIAAAWAVLNFLGEEGYLEIVRKVMQATDRLKAGITKIDGVHILSNPEMSVLALASDQHNIYDIGDEMTLKGWYMDRQQFPPSLHVTLNYAHAEVIDGFLRDLSHAVEKTHQPSWHKFRDAFLLRVARFLVRFLPEKLVSNLMGRASSLLGVEGSALPQRSAAMYGMMGTLPNRGDLKTLVLDLLDQMFSVEAK
;
A
#
# COMPACT_ATOMS: atom_id res chain seq x y z
N MET A 1 13.86 -12.33 9.78
CA MET A 1 13.96 -11.45 8.60
C MET A 1 13.29 -12.13 7.42
N THR A 2 12.73 -11.34 6.54
CA THR A 2 12.05 -11.73 5.30
C THR A 2 12.64 -10.94 4.13
N SER A 3 12.33 -11.33 2.90
CA SER A 3 12.77 -10.66 1.67
C SER A 3 12.11 -9.30 1.42
N GLY A 4 11.02 -8.98 2.14
CA GLY A 4 10.31 -7.73 2.00
C GLY A 4 8.97 -7.74 2.73
N GLY A 5 8.30 -6.59 2.76
CA GLY A 5 7.02 -6.43 3.45
C GLY A 5 5.97 -7.44 3.02
N THR A 6 5.87 -7.73 1.73
CA THR A 6 4.96 -8.78 1.22
C THR A 6 5.18 -10.11 1.92
N GLU A 7 6.42 -10.62 2.04
CA GLU A 7 6.67 -11.87 2.74
C GLU A 7 6.37 -11.75 4.25
N SER A 8 6.65 -10.61 4.88
CA SER A 8 6.28 -10.36 6.28
C SER A 8 4.77 -10.46 6.51
N LEU A 9 3.96 -9.89 5.60
CA LEU A 9 2.50 -9.93 5.66
C LEU A 9 1.97 -11.35 5.37
N LEU A 10 2.54 -12.04 4.36
CA LEU A 10 2.22 -13.45 4.09
C LEU A 10 2.49 -14.34 5.31
N MET A 11 3.62 -14.13 5.99
CA MET A 11 3.98 -14.86 7.21
C MET A 11 3.02 -14.58 8.37
N ALA A 12 2.58 -13.33 8.56
CA ALA A 12 1.60 -12.99 9.57
C ALA A 12 0.27 -13.72 9.35
N VAL A 13 -0.22 -13.75 8.10
CA VAL A 13 -1.46 -14.44 7.73
C VAL A 13 -1.32 -15.96 7.83
N LYS A 14 -0.22 -16.56 7.36
CA LYS A 14 0.07 -18.00 7.55
C LYS A 14 0.05 -18.34 9.04
N THR A 15 0.74 -17.55 9.86
CA THR A 15 0.82 -17.75 11.30
C THR A 15 -0.55 -17.70 11.95
N ALA A 16 -1.38 -16.71 11.62
CA ALA A 16 -2.73 -16.60 12.14
C ALA A 16 -3.62 -17.77 11.70
N ARG A 17 -3.47 -18.26 10.47
CA ARG A 17 -4.18 -19.45 9.97
C ARG A 17 -3.83 -20.68 10.80
N GLU A 18 -2.55 -20.99 10.99
CA GLU A 18 -2.13 -22.17 11.76
C GLU A 18 -2.52 -22.06 13.24
N TRP A 19 -2.36 -20.87 13.82
CA TRP A 19 -2.81 -20.59 15.18
C TRP A 19 -4.33 -20.82 15.31
N GLY A 20 -5.12 -20.28 14.38
CA GLY A 20 -6.57 -20.38 14.39
C GLY A 20 -7.07 -21.81 14.24
N ARG A 21 -6.41 -22.63 13.41
CA ARG A 21 -6.74 -24.07 13.27
C ARG A 21 -6.67 -24.82 14.60
N LEU A 22 -5.73 -24.46 15.48
CA LEU A 22 -5.59 -25.08 16.80
C LEU A 22 -6.48 -24.44 17.86
N GLN A 23 -6.58 -23.11 17.86
CA GLN A 23 -7.29 -22.38 18.93
C GLN A 23 -8.80 -22.28 18.71
N LYS A 24 -9.28 -22.51 17.48
CA LYS A 24 -10.70 -22.45 17.10
C LYS A 24 -11.11 -23.77 16.40
N PRO A 25 -11.03 -24.92 17.09
CA PRO A 25 -11.39 -26.20 16.49
C PRO A 25 -12.87 -26.21 16.09
N GLY A 26 -13.15 -26.69 14.87
CA GLY A 26 -14.51 -26.71 14.31
C GLY A 26 -14.96 -25.40 13.66
N ALA A 27 -14.16 -24.32 13.73
CA ALA A 27 -14.37 -23.15 12.87
C ALA A 27 -14.16 -23.53 11.40
N GLY A 28 -14.88 -22.85 10.51
CA GLY A 28 -14.82 -23.06 9.06
C GLY A 28 -13.55 -22.49 8.43
N LEU A 29 -13.69 -21.97 7.21
CA LEU A 29 -12.60 -21.30 6.51
C LEU A 29 -12.08 -20.11 7.34
N PRO A 30 -10.79 -20.06 7.73
CA PRO A 30 -10.24 -18.95 8.51
C PRO A 30 -10.46 -17.60 7.82
N GLU A 31 -10.82 -16.58 8.60
CA GLU A 31 -11.12 -15.23 8.11
C GLU A 31 -10.13 -14.21 8.67
N MET A 32 -9.79 -13.21 7.87
CA MET A 32 -9.09 -12.01 8.35
C MET A 32 -9.92 -10.76 8.06
N VAL A 33 -9.99 -9.86 9.04
CA VAL A 33 -10.71 -8.59 8.95
C VAL A 33 -9.68 -7.47 8.83
N LEU A 34 -9.81 -6.63 7.80
CA LEU A 34 -8.83 -5.59 7.45
C LEU A 34 -9.51 -4.34 6.86
N PRO A 35 -8.94 -3.15 7.06
CA PRO A 35 -9.44 -1.94 6.43
C PRO A 35 -9.29 -1.98 4.90
N SER A 36 -10.13 -1.24 4.18
CA SER A 36 -10.08 -1.15 2.71
C SER A 36 -8.76 -0.54 2.19
N THR A 37 -8.02 0.17 3.05
CA THR A 37 -6.71 0.78 2.76
C THR A 37 -5.52 -0.14 3.04
N ALA A 38 -5.74 -1.32 3.64
CA ALA A 38 -4.68 -2.27 3.94
C ALA A 38 -4.04 -2.86 2.67
N HIS A 39 -2.74 -3.17 2.79
CA HIS A 39 -1.89 -3.51 1.66
C HIS A 39 -2.41 -4.74 0.86
N PRO A 40 -2.36 -4.73 -0.49
CA PRO A 40 -2.85 -5.85 -1.31
C PRO A 40 -2.15 -7.19 -1.06
N ALA A 41 -0.99 -7.21 -0.40
CA ALA A 41 -0.33 -8.45 0.01
C ALA A 41 -1.18 -9.29 0.98
N PHE A 42 -2.11 -8.69 1.73
CA PHE A 42 -3.10 -9.45 2.49
C PHE A 42 -4.02 -10.25 1.55
N GLU A 43 -4.54 -9.64 0.49
CA GLU A 43 -5.35 -10.37 -0.52
C GLU A 43 -4.53 -11.46 -1.22
N LYS A 44 -3.24 -11.22 -1.47
CA LYS A 44 -2.32 -12.24 -1.97
C LYS A 44 -2.19 -13.40 -0.98
N ALA A 45 -2.08 -13.11 0.32
CA ALA A 45 -2.04 -14.11 1.38
C ALA A 45 -3.34 -14.92 1.46
N ALA A 46 -4.49 -14.24 1.39
CA ALA A 46 -5.81 -14.85 1.35
C ALA A 46 -5.90 -15.87 0.22
N HIS A 47 -5.51 -15.46 -0.98
CA HIS A 47 -5.47 -16.30 -2.16
C HIS A 47 -4.52 -17.50 -2.00
N TYR A 48 -3.29 -17.30 -1.52
CA TYR A 48 -2.30 -18.37 -1.41
C TYR A 48 -2.58 -19.36 -0.28
N PHE A 49 -3.19 -18.92 0.82
CA PHE A 49 -3.31 -19.73 2.04
C PHE A 49 -4.72 -20.23 2.32
N GLY A 50 -5.70 -19.87 1.49
CA GLY A 50 -7.10 -20.21 1.72
C GLY A 50 -7.62 -19.55 2.99
N VAL A 51 -7.43 -18.22 3.09
CA VAL A 51 -8.00 -17.39 4.16
C VAL A 51 -9.00 -16.44 3.50
N LYS A 52 -10.21 -16.31 4.03
CA LYS A 52 -11.18 -15.36 3.50
C LYS A 52 -10.84 -13.96 3.99
N SER A 53 -10.69 -13.02 3.06
CA SER A 53 -10.52 -11.59 3.36
C SER A 53 -11.87 -10.91 3.56
N VAL A 54 -12.00 -10.14 4.63
CA VAL A 54 -13.16 -9.29 4.91
C VAL A 54 -12.68 -7.84 4.97
N ARG A 55 -12.86 -7.11 3.86
CA ARG A 55 -12.49 -5.69 3.77
C ARG A 55 -13.58 -4.80 4.34
N VAL A 56 -13.21 -3.94 5.28
CA VAL A 56 -14.10 -2.98 5.92
C VAL A 56 -13.79 -1.56 5.41
N PRO A 57 -14.79 -0.78 4.96
CA PRO A 57 -14.57 0.60 4.55
C PRO A 57 -13.94 1.45 5.66
N VAL A 58 -13.06 2.37 5.28
CA VAL A 58 -12.48 3.39 6.18
C VAL A 58 -13.42 4.58 6.36
N GLY A 59 -13.15 5.41 7.37
CA GLY A 59 -13.82 6.70 7.58
C GLY A 59 -13.42 7.76 6.55
N GLU A 60 -14.03 8.94 6.67
CA GLU A 60 -13.71 10.11 5.83
C GLU A 60 -12.26 10.58 6.04
N ASP A 61 -11.68 10.31 7.20
CA ASP A 61 -10.27 10.57 7.53
C ASP A 61 -9.31 9.45 7.05
N PHE A 62 -9.84 8.49 6.29
CA PHE A 62 -9.15 7.32 5.74
C PHE A 62 -8.62 6.31 6.77
N ARG A 63 -9.05 6.42 8.04
CA ARG A 63 -8.68 5.46 9.09
C ARG A 63 -9.71 4.34 9.23
N ALA A 64 -9.25 3.20 9.73
CA ALA A 64 -10.13 2.09 10.09
C ALA A 64 -11.19 2.51 11.11
N GLN A 65 -12.45 2.14 10.88
CA GLN A 65 -13.52 2.36 11.84
C GLN A 65 -13.62 1.16 12.80
N VAL A 66 -13.27 1.37 14.07
CA VAL A 66 -13.19 0.30 15.08
C VAL A 66 -14.50 -0.47 15.20
N ASP A 67 -15.64 0.22 15.26
CA ASP A 67 -16.96 -0.40 15.41
C ASP A 67 -17.34 -1.27 14.20
N LEU A 68 -17.04 -0.80 12.97
CA LEU A 68 -17.30 -1.57 11.75
C LEU A 68 -16.37 -2.79 11.64
N MET A 69 -15.11 -2.62 12.06
CA MET A 69 -14.14 -3.70 12.12
C MET A 69 -14.57 -4.78 13.12
N GLU A 70 -15.08 -4.36 14.30
CA GLU A 70 -15.63 -5.29 15.28
C GLU A 70 -16.89 -6.00 14.77
N ALA A 71 -17.81 -5.27 14.15
CA ALA A 71 -19.05 -5.83 13.60
C ALA A 71 -18.81 -6.87 12.48
N ALA A 72 -17.65 -6.82 11.82
CA ALA A 72 -17.25 -7.78 10.78
C ALA A 72 -16.66 -9.08 11.33
N ILE A 73 -16.41 -9.18 12.64
CA ILE A 73 -15.83 -10.37 13.26
C ILE A 73 -16.86 -11.51 13.30
N THR A 74 -16.41 -12.71 12.93
CA THR A 74 -17.17 -13.95 13.01
C THR A 74 -16.42 -14.97 13.86
N PRO A 75 -17.04 -16.12 14.22
CA PRO A 75 -16.34 -17.21 14.88
C PRO A 75 -15.12 -17.75 14.10
N ASN A 76 -15.07 -17.52 12.78
CA ASN A 76 -13.96 -17.95 11.92
C ASN A 76 -12.82 -16.93 11.84
N THR A 77 -12.99 -15.73 12.40
CA THR A 77 -11.95 -14.69 12.35
C THR A 77 -10.74 -15.09 13.18
N VAL A 78 -9.56 -15.09 12.55
CA VAL A 78 -8.28 -15.44 13.17
C VAL A 78 -7.32 -14.26 13.25
N LEU A 79 -7.53 -13.24 12.42
CA LEU A 79 -6.64 -12.08 12.30
C LEU A 79 -7.42 -10.78 12.10
N LEU A 80 -7.08 -9.77 12.89
CA LEU A 80 -7.39 -8.38 12.65
C LEU A 80 -6.13 -7.65 12.15
N VAL A 81 -6.30 -6.66 11.28
CA VAL A 81 -5.20 -5.87 10.69
C VAL A 81 -5.42 -4.37 10.93
N GLY A 82 -4.34 -3.66 11.22
CA GLY A 82 -4.28 -2.20 11.16
C GLY A 82 -2.94 -1.74 10.60
N SER A 83 -2.90 -0.55 10.00
CA SER A 83 -1.73 -0.01 9.30
C SER A 83 -1.10 1.15 10.06
N ALA A 84 0.23 1.24 10.05
CA ALA A 84 1.00 2.29 10.70
C ALA A 84 2.14 2.80 9.81
N PRO A 85 1.87 3.71 8.85
CA PRO A 85 0.54 4.11 8.36
C PRO A 85 0.04 3.20 7.22
N SER A 86 -1.18 3.42 6.76
CA SER A 86 -1.65 2.89 5.47
C SER A 86 -0.86 3.51 4.32
N TYR A 87 -0.51 2.68 3.32
CA TYR A 87 0.22 3.17 2.14
C TYR A 87 -0.57 4.22 1.35
N PRO A 88 -1.89 4.06 1.08
CA PRO A 88 -2.53 4.96 0.13
C PRO A 88 -2.70 6.40 0.65
N GLN A 89 -3.14 6.60 1.90
CA GLN A 89 -3.38 7.94 2.45
C GLN A 89 -2.42 8.34 3.58
N GLY A 90 -1.46 7.50 3.95
CA GLY A 90 -0.42 7.87 4.91
C GLY A 90 -0.90 8.09 6.35
N VAL A 91 -2.11 7.66 6.68
CA VAL A 91 -2.68 7.76 8.04
C VAL A 91 -2.46 6.49 8.86
N VAL A 92 -2.21 6.65 10.16
CA VAL A 92 -2.11 5.53 11.12
C VAL A 92 -3.50 5.09 11.58
N ASP A 93 -3.84 3.81 11.44
CA ASP A 93 -5.13 3.32 11.95
C ASP A 93 -5.22 3.44 13.49
N PRO A 94 -6.43 3.44 14.10
CA PRO A 94 -6.61 3.50 15.55
C PRO A 94 -6.18 2.19 16.24
N ILE A 95 -4.87 1.94 16.30
CA ILE A 95 -4.27 0.67 16.75
C ILE A 95 -4.71 0.30 18.17
N LEU A 96 -4.82 1.26 19.08
CA LEU A 96 -5.28 1.01 20.45
C LEU A 96 -6.70 0.42 20.49
N GLY A 97 -7.64 1.01 19.74
CA GLY A 97 -9.02 0.53 19.68
C GLY A 97 -9.13 -0.84 19.00
N LEU A 98 -8.43 -1.02 17.88
CA LEU A 98 -8.39 -2.31 17.18
C LEU A 98 -7.75 -3.41 18.03
N ALA A 99 -6.70 -3.10 18.79
CA ALA A 99 -6.06 -4.07 19.68
C ALA A 99 -6.99 -4.51 20.82
N ALA A 100 -7.77 -3.58 21.38
CA ALA A 100 -8.77 -3.89 22.41
C ALA A 100 -9.86 -4.82 21.86
N VAL A 101 -10.36 -4.56 20.65
CA VAL A 101 -11.30 -5.44 19.94
C VAL A 101 -10.68 -6.83 19.75
N ALA A 102 -9.45 -6.91 19.26
CA ALA A 102 -8.79 -8.19 19.04
C ALA A 102 -8.62 -9.02 20.33
N GLN A 103 -8.32 -8.36 21.45
CA GLN A 103 -8.26 -9.00 22.76
C GLN A 103 -9.63 -9.52 23.21
N LYS A 104 -10.66 -8.66 23.11
CA LYS A 104 -12.04 -9.00 23.49
C LYS A 104 -12.55 -10.25 22.76
N HIS A 105 -12.20 -10.40 21.48
CA HIS A 105 -12.65 -11.52 20.64
C HIS A 105 -11.66 -12.69 20.57
N HIS A 106 -10.56 -12.63 21.33
CA HIS A 106 -9.49 -13.62 21.30
C HIS A 106 -9.06 -13.95 19.86
N ILE A 107 -8.64 -12.93 19.12
CA ILE A 107 -8.08 -13.04 17.76
C ILE A 107 -6.69 -12.41 17.72
N LEU A 108 -5.85 -12.84 16.78
CA LEU A 108 -4.55 -12.19 16.60
C LEU A 108 -4.74 -10.81 15.98
N PHE A 109 -3.85 -9.89 16.32
CA PHE A 109 -3.81 -8.55 15.74
C PHE A 109 -2.43 -8.27 15.14
N HIS A 110 -2.41 -7.94 13.86
CA HIS A 110 -1.21 -7.54 13.14
C HIS A 110 -1.22 -6.04 12.85
N VAL A 111 -0.11 -5.37 13.17
CA VAL A 111 0.14 -4.00 12.74
C VAL A 111 1.09 -4.01 11.56
N ASP A 112 0.58 -3.60 10.40
CA ASP A 112 1.39 -3.36 9.21
C ASP A 112 2.12 -2.02 9.35
N ALA A 113 3.33 -2.07 9.91
CA ALA A 113 4.25 -0.94 9.95
C ALA A 113 5.35 -1.09 8.88
N CYS A 114 5.09 -1.80 7.78
CA CYS A 114 6.08 -1.99 6.71
C CYS A 114 6.64 -0.65 6.25
N VAL A 115 5.78 0.35 6.08
CA VAL A 115 6.20 1.71 5.72
C VAL A 115 6.69 2.50 6.95
N GLY A 116 5.92 2.56 8.04
CA GLY A 116 6.21 3.47 9.15
C GLY A 116 7.17 2.96 10.22
N GLY A 117 7.55 1.69 10.23
CA GLY A 117 8.29 1.06 11.33
C GLY A 117 9.67 1.65 11.60
N PHE A 118 10.34 2.18 10.56
CA PHE A 118 11.63 2.89 10.64
C PHE A 118 11.50 4.42 10.53
N MET A 119 10.28 4.95 10.64
CA MET A 119 10.00 6.39 10.58
C MET A 119 9.27 6.86 11.84
N LEU A 120 8.08 6.31 12.12
CA LEU A 120 7.19 6.73 13.19
C LEU A 120 7.85 6.78 14.59
N PRO A 121 8.72 5.84 15.01
CA PRO A 121 9.40 5.95 16.30
C PRO A 121 10.28 7.18 16.42
N PHE A 122 10.99 7.55 15.35
CA PHE A 122 11.87 8.71 15.30
C PHE A 122 11.08 10.01 15.14
N VAL A 123 9.99 10.00 14.37
CA VAL A 123 9.05 11.13 14.28
C VAL A 123 8.48 11.46 15.66
N ARG A 124 8.12 10.44 16.45
CA ARG A 124 7.70 10.63 17.86
C ARG A 124 8.81 11.26 18.70
N LYS A 125 10.05 10.77 18.60
CA LYS A 125 11.21 11.32 19.34
C LYS A 125 11.51 12.78 19.00
N LEU A 126 11.13 13.25 17.80
CA LEU A 126 11.23 14.65 17.40
C LEU A 126 10.08 15.52 17.93
N GLY A 127 9.12 14.95 18.67
CA GLY A 127 8.03 15.69 19.32
C GLY A 127 6.70 15.75 18.55
N TYR A 128 6.60 15.07 17.40
CA TYR A 128 5.33 14.99 16.67
C TYR A 128 4.35 14.03 17.37
N PRO A 129 3.03 14.32 17.30
CA PRO A 129 2.01 13.49 17.94
C PRO A 129 1.82 12.19 17.15
N ILE A 130 2.44 11.10 17.62
CA ILE A 130 2.31 9.77 17.00
C ILE A 130 1.58 8.82 17.96
N PRO A 131 0.38 8.32 17.59
CA PRO A 131 -0.36 7.38 18.42
C PRO A 131 0.46 6.11 18.64
N ASP A 132 0.21 5.42 19.76
CA ASP A 132 0.87 4.14 20.00
C ASP A 132 0.39 3.09 19.00
N PHE A 133 1.34 2.41 18.36
CA PHE A 133 1.08 1.45 17.28
C PHE A 133 1.85 0.13 17.44
N ASP A 134 2.74 0.02 18.42
CA ASP A 134 3.67 -1.11 18.55
C ASP A 134 3.33 -2.04 19.73
N PHE A 135 4.27 -2.90 20.14
CA PHE A 135 4.04 -3.87 21.21
C PHE A 135 3.75 -3.25 22.59
N ARG A 136 3.94 -1.94 22.78
CA ARG A 136 3.47 -1.21 23.97
C ARG A 136 1.95 -1.23 24.08
N VAL A 137 1.22 -1.36 22.96
CA VAL A 137 -0.23 -1.53 22.95
C VAL A 137 -0.59 -2.98 23.30
N PRO A 138 -1.29 -3.25 24.42
CA PRO A 138 -1.79 -4.58 24.72
C PRO A 138 -2.72 -5.06 23.61
N GLY A 139 -2.50 -6.29 23.12
CA GLY A 139 -3.31 -6.89 22.06
C GLY A 139 -2.61 -6.96 20.71
N VAL A 140 -1.63 -6.09 20.43
CA VAL A 140 -0.79 -6.21 19.22
C VAL A 140 0.02 -7.51 19.28
N THR A 141 -0.26 -8.48 18.42
CA THR A 141 0.40 -9.79 18.47
C THR A 141 1.57 -9.92 17.51
N SER A 142 1.59 -9.12 16.43
CA SER A 142 2.68 -9.09 15.46
C SER A 142 2.80 -7.74 14.78
N ILE A 143 4.01 -7.42 14.29
CA ILE A 143 4.32 -6.17 13.58
C ILE A 143 5.24 -6.50 12.41
N SER A 144 4.96 -5.96 11.24
CA SER A 144 5.89 -5.97 10.10
C SER A 144 6.57 -4.61 9.94
N ALA A 145 7.85 -4.58 9.53
CA ALA A 145 8.60 -3.34 9.30
C ALA A 145 9.66 -3.51 8.22
N ASP A 146 9.67 -2.66 7.20
CA ASP A 146 10.61 -2.81 6.07
C ASP A 146 11.89 -2.02 6.28
N LEU A 147 13.00 -2.75 6.35
CA LEU A 147 14.34 -2.19 6.40
C LEU A 147 14.70 -1.51 5.08
N HIS A 148 14.27 -2.09 3.96
CA HIS A 148 14.55 -1.57 2.61
C HIS A 148 13.67 -0.38 2.17
N LYS A 149 12.93 0.22 3.11
CA LYS A 149 12.16 1.47 2.97
C LYS A 149 12.86 2.57 3.78
N TYR A 150 12.24 3.06 4.85
CA TYR A 150 12.83 4.09 5.74
C TYR A 150 13.94 3.56 6.64
N GLY A 151 14.25 2.26 6.61
CA GLY A 151 15.51 1.76 7.15
C GLY A 151 16.72 2.06 6.26
N TYR A 152 16.52 2.55 5.02
CA TYR A 152 17.54 2.91 4.03
C TYR A 152 18.52 1.77 3.69
N THR A 153 18.08 0.52 3.83
CA THR A 153 18.87 -0.66 3.48
C THR A 153 18.70 -1.05 2.02
N ALA A 154 19.58 -1.92 1.52
CA ALA A 154 19.41 -2.54 0.20
C ALA A 154 18.03 -3.25 0.08
N LYS A 155 17.49 -3.29 -1.15
CA LYS A 155 16.27 -4.07 -1.45
C LYS A 155 16.48 -5.55 -1.09
N GLY A 156 15.39 -6.21 -0.72
CA GLY A 156 15.43 -7.59 -0.24
C GLY A 156 15.47 -7.79 1.28
N ALA A 157 15.17 -6.78 2.11
CA ALA A 157 15.18 -6.90 3.57
C ALA A 157 13.94 -6.29 4.27
N SER A 158 13.26 -7.10 5.08
CA SER A 158 12.18 -6.72 5.99
C SER A 158 12.19 -7.59 7.25
N VAL A 159 11.37 -7.23 8.24
CA VAL A 159 11.14 -8.01 9.44
C VAL A 159 9.65 -8.24 9.69
N ILE A 160 9.35 -9.43 10.20
CA ILE A 160 8.11 -9.76 10.90
C ILE A 160 8.49 -10.10 12.34
N LEU A 161 7.82 -9.45 13.28
CA LEU A 161 8.01 -9.60 14.71
C LEU A 161 6.73 -10.13 15.33
N TYR A 162 6.85 -10.97 16.36
CA TYR A 162 5.74 -11.50 17.13
C TYR A 162 5.93 -11.17 18.60
N ARG A 163 4.82 -10.95 19.32
CA ARG A 163 4.83 -10.69 20.75
C ARG A 163 5.44 -11.83 21.56
N SER A 164 5.31 -13.07 21.09
CA SER A 164 5.83 -14.25 21.80
C SER A 164 6.47 -15.27 20.87
N HIS A 165 7.36 -16.09 21.43
CA HIS A 165 7.98 -17.22 20.74
C HIS A 165 6.94 -18.26 20.34
N ALA A 166 5.92 -18.50 21.19
CA ALA A 166 4.84 -19.43 20.91
C ALA A 166 4.07 -19.05 19.63
N LEU A 167 3.79 -17.76 19.41
CA LEU A 167 3.19 -17.29 18.15
C LEU A 167 4.12 -17.51 16.96
N ARG A 168 5.43 -17.25 17.12
CA ARG A 168 6.41 -17.41 16.05
C ARG A 168 6.57 -18.86 15.60
N GLN A 169 6.32 -19.86 16.46
CA GLN A 169 6.41 -21.27 16.07
C GLN A 169 5.45 -21.65 14.94
N TYR A 170 4.25 -21.04 14.89
CA TYR A 170 3.28 -21.23 13.81
C TYR A 170 3.77 -20.72 12.44
N GLN A 171 4.77 -19.83 12.43
CA GLN A 171 5.39 -19.34 11.20
C GLN A 171 6.26 -20.42 10.54
N PHE A 172 6.94 -21.25 11.33
CA PHE A 172 7.95 -22.17 10.81
C PHE A 172 7.35 -23.27 9.94
N PHE A 173 8.19 -23.84 9.10
CA PHE A 173 7.96 -25.10 8.41
C PHE A 173 9.06 -26.08 8.84
N VAL A 174 8.66 -27.32 9.12
CA VAL A 174 9.56 -28.41 9.51
C VAL A 174 9.10 -29.68 8.81
N ASP A 175 10.02 -30.38 8.17
CA ASP A 175 9.84 -31.72 7.60
C ASP A 175 10.92 -32.63 8.19
N THR A 176 10.50 -33.64 8.94
CA THR A 176 11.40 -34.60 9.61
C THR A 176 11.66 -35.85 8.80
N ASP A 177 10.87 -36.09 7.74
CA ASP A 177 10.80 -37.37 7.04
C ASP A 177 11.40 -37.28 5.63
N TRP A 178 11.91 -36.11 5.26
CA TRP A 178 12.63 -35.91 4.00
C TRP A 178 13.95 -36.70 3.97
N ALA A 179 14.19 -37.44 2.88
CA ALA A 179 15.38 -38.30 2.72
C ALA A 179 16.73 -37.53 2.77
N GLY A 180 16.71 -36.21 2.53
CA GLY A 180 17.88 -35.34 2.67
C GLY A 180 18.22 -34.94 4.12
N GLY A 181 17.45 -35.43 5.10
CA GLY A 181 17.56 -35.09 6.52
C GLY A 181 16.50 -34.11 6.97
N ILE A 182 16.48 -33.80 8.28
CA ILE A 182 15.53 -32.85 8.87
C ILE A 182 15.67 -31.49 8.19
N TYR A 183 14.59 -31.02 7.58
CA TYR A 183 14.51 -29.72 6.94
C TYR A 183 13.68 -28.76 7.79
N ALA A 184 14.19 -27.55 8.01
CA ALA A 184 13.44 -26.50 8.69
C ALA A 184 13.68 -25.14 8.02
N SER A 185 12.62 -24.37 7.81
CA SER A 185 12.70 -23.00 7.31
C SER A 185 11.97 -22.02 8.23
N PRO A 186 12.59 -20.87 8.54
CA PRO A 186 11.98 -19.87 9.41
C PRO A 186 10.96 -18.99 8.67
N ALA A 187 10.97 -18.97 7.34
CA ALA A 187 10.11 -18.15 6.48
C ALA A 187 9.86 -18.87 5.13
N MET A 188 9.48 -18.17 4.06
CA MET A 188 9.12 -18.81 2.79
C MET A 188 10.30 -19.49 2.10
N ALA A 189 11.45 -18.82 2.10
CA ALA A 189 12.61 -19.27 1.35
C ALA A 189 13.46 -20.28 2.12
N GLY A 190 14.02 -21.25 1.39
CA GLY A 190 15.16 -22.06 1.85
C GLY A 190 16.46 -21.26 1.73
N SER A 191 17.07 -21.29 0.55
CA SER A 191 18.22 -20.42 0.22
C SER A 191 17.80 -18.94 0.23
N ARG A 192 18.60 -18.09 0.89
CA ARG A 192 18.28 -16.66 1.10
C ARG A 192 19.44 -15.77 0.65
N PRO A 193 19.17 -14.58 0.10
CA PRO A 193 20.22 -13.65 -0.33
C PRO A 193 20.90 -13.00 0.88
N GLY A 194 21.98 -13.62 1.37
CA GLY A 194 22.74 -13.15 2.54
C GLY A 194 23.27 -11.72 2.42
N GLY A 195 23.52 -11.24 1.19
CA GLY A 195 23.99 -9.87 0.94
C GLY A 195 23.00 -8.80 1.41
N ALA A 196 21.70 -8.94 1.13
CA ALA A 196 20.69 -7.99 1.58
C ALA A 196 20.55 -7.97 3.12
N ILE A 197 20.71 -9.15 3.75
CA ILE A 197 20.71 -9.30 5.20
C ILE A 197 21.91 -8.58 5.82
N ALA A 198 23.11 -8.81 5.27
CA ALA A 198 24.33 -8.17 5.73
C ALA A 198 24.30 -6.65 5.53
N ALA A 199 23.81 -6.17 4.38
CA ALA A 199 23.65 -4.75 4.11
C ALA A 199 22.67 -4.09 5.10
N ALA A 200 21.57 -4.76 5.43
CA ALA A 200 20.64 -4.26 6.43
C ALA A 200 21.27 -4.14 7.82
N TRP A 201 22.04 -5.14 8.24
CA TRP A 201 22.80 -5.08 9.49
C TRP A 201 23.82 -3.94 9.46
N ALA A 202 24.57 -3.78 8.37
CA ALA A 202 25.59 -2.75 8.23
C ALA A 202 25.00 -1.33 8.33
N VAL A 203 23.90 -1.06 7.61
CA VAL A 203 23.23 0.25 7.65
C VAL A 203 22.64 0.56 9.02
N LEU A 204 22.00 -0.42 9.68
CA LEU A 204 21.46 -0.22 11.03
C LEU A 204 22.55 0.17 12.03
N ASN A 205 23.72 -0.47 11.97
CA ASN A 205 24.85 -0.17 12.85
C ASN A 205 25.55 1.14 12.46
N PHE A 206 25.63 1.45 11.17
CA PHE A 206 26.24 2.68 10.68
C PHE A 206 25.43 3.93 11.04
N LEU A 207 24.11 3.91 10.77
CA LEU A 207 23.24 5.03 11.08
C LEU A 207 23.02 5.17 12.59
N GLY A 208 22.78 4.04 13.28
CA GLY A 208 22.35 4.06 14.66
C GLY A 208 21.10 4.92 14.88
N GLU A 209 20.77 5.19 16.13
CA GLU A 209 19.61 6.03 16.45
C GLU A 209 19.78 7.48 15.98
N GLU A 210 20.98 8.04 16.15
CA GLU A 210 21.29 9.44 15.82
C GLU A 210 21.14 9.72 14.32
N GLY A 211 21.68 8.83 13.46
CA GLY A 211 21.56 8.97 12.01
C GLY A 211 20.12 8.85 11.53
N TYR A 212 19.33 7.94 12.11
CA TYR A 212 17.89 7.88 11.80
C TYR A 212 17.17 9.14 12.26
N LEU A 213 17.45 9.68 13.45
CA LEU A 213 16.87 10.94 13.92
C LEU A 213 17.19 12.11 12.99
N GLU A 214 18.42 12.20 12.48
CA GLU A 214 18.83 13.22 11.53
C GLU A 214 18.07 13.11 10.21
N ILE A 215 18.02 11.91 9.63
CA ILE A 215 17.31 11.64 8.38
C ILE A 215 15.83 11.98 8.54
N VAL A 216 15.19 11.46 9.59
CA VAL A 216 13.77 11.70 9.86
C VAL A 216 13.48 13.18 10.09
N ARG A 217 14.36 13.91 10.78
CA ARG A 217 14.21 15.37 10.96
C ARG A 217 14.17 16.09 9.63
N LYS A 218 15.11 15.78 8.73
CA LYS A 218 15.17 16.40 7.40
C LYS A 218 13.93 16.07 6.57
N VAL A 219 13.48 14.81 6.60
CA VAL A 219 12.28 14.37 5.88
C VAL A 219 11.02 15.03 6.43
N MET A 220 10.87 15.17 7.75
CA MET A 220 9.70 15.84 8.34
C MET A 220 9.70 17.34 8.06
N GLN A 221 10.84 18.03 8.14
CA GLN A 221 10.94 19.43 7.74
C GLN A 221 10.54 19.65 6.26
N ALA A 222 10.99 18.76 5.37
CA ALA A 222 10.59 18.77 3.97
C ALA A 222 9.09 18.48 3.79
N THR A 223 8.54 17.57 4.60
CA THR A 223 7.10 17.23 4.60
C THR A 223 6.26 18.42 5.03
N ASP A 224 6.63 19.11 6.11
CA ASP A 224 5.91 20.29 6.61
C ASP A 224 5.97 21.44 5.60
N ARG A 225 7.14 21.65 4.98
CA ARG A 225 7.30 22.63 3.90
C ARG A 225 6.42 22.29 2.70
N LEU A 226 6.36 21.03 2.30
CA LEU A 226 5.50 20.57 1.21
C LEU A 226 4.02 20.80 1.56
N LYS A 227 3.59 20.38 2.77
CA LYS A 227 2.22 20.59 3.26
C LYS A 227 1.83 22.07 3.22
N ALA A 228 2.68 22.95 3.75
CA ALA A 228 2.46 24.40 3.77
C ALA A 228 2.54 25.06 2.37
N GLY A 229 3.23 24.43 1.42
CA GLY A 229 3.27 24.87 0.03
C GLY A 229 1.99 24.51 -0.72
N ILE A 230 1.51 23.27 -0.54
CA ILE A 230 0.29 22.78 -1.20
C ILE A 230 -0.94 23.58 -0.77
N THR A 231 -1.04 23.98 0.50
CA THR A 231 -2.16 24.82 0.98
C THR A 231 -2.25 26.20 0.31
N LYS A 232 -1.20 26.62 -0.39
CA LYS A 232 -1.15 27.90 -1.12
C LYS A 232 -1.46 27.75 -2.62
N ILE A 233 -1.63 26.53 -3.11
CA ILE A 233 -1.96 26.25 -4.51
C ILE A 233 -3.46 25.97 -4.60
N ASP A 234 -4.22 26.91 -5.15
CA ASP A 234 -5.65 26.69 -5.40
C ASP A 234 -5.86 25.53 -6.40
N GLY A 235 -6.93 24.77 -6.24
CA GLY A 235 -7.25 23.63 -7.10
C GLY A 235 -6.58 22.30 -6.71
N VAL A 236 -5.75 22.22 -5.67
CA VAL A 236 -5.22 20.95 -5.15
C VAL A 236 -5.17 20.96 -3.62
N HIS A 237 -5.40 19.82 -2.99
CA HIS A 237 -5.33 19.66 -1.54
C HIS A 237 -4.77 18.28 -1.15
N ILE A 238 -4.39 18.12 0.11
CA ILE A 238 -3.98 16.83 0.68
C ILE A 238 -5.25 16.16 1.21
N LEU A 239 -5.51 14.92 0.78
CA LEU A 239 -6.73 14.18 1.11
C LEU A 239 -6.90 13.88 2.60
N SER A 240 -5.79 13.66 3.30
CA SER A 240 -5.77 13.16 4.67
C SER A 240 -4.88 14.04 5.55
N ASN A 241 -4.84 13.72 6.85
CA ASN A 241 -3.88 14.31 7.79
C ASN A 241 -2.84 13.26 8.22
N PRO A 242 -1.79 13.02 7.40
CA PRO A 242 -0.83 11.96 7.66
C PRO A 242 0.18 12.34 8.74
N GLU A 243 0.51 11.38 9.61
CA GLU A 243 1.49 11.51 10.70
C GLU A 243 2.95 11.64 10.21
N MET A 244 3.22 11.20 8.98
CA MET A 244 4.57 11.18 8.41
C MET A 244 4.58 11.57 6.93
N SER A 245 5.69 11.25 6.26
CA SER A 245 6.04 11.67 4.90
C SER A 245 5.34 10.93 3.75
N VAL A 246 4.13 10.41 3.99
CA VAL A 246 3.31 9.71 2.99
C VAL A 246 2.02 10.49 2.86
N LEU A 247 1.72 11.00 1.67
CA LEU A 247 0.58 11.88 1.42
C LEU A 247 -0.15 11.46 0.14
N ALA A 248 -1.43 11.82 0.05
CA ALA A 248 -2.21 11.71 -1.17
C ALA A 248 -2.76 13.09 -1.54
N LEU A 249 -2.55 13.51 -2.78
CA LEU A 249 -3.06 14.77 -3.31
C LEU A 249 -4.33 14.52 -4.12
N ALA A 250 -5.32 15.38 -3.95
CA ALA A 250 -6.55 15.37 -4.72
C ALA A 250 -6.95 16.77 -5.17
N SER A 251 -7.99 16.83 -5.99
CA SER A 251 -8.57 18.06 -6.51
C SER A 251 -10.07 17.88 -6.67
N ASP A 252 -10.84 18.85 -6.16
CA ASP A 252 -12.28 18.94 -6.40
C ASP A 252 -12.62 19.77 -7.65
N GLN A 253 -11.63 20.49 -8.19
CA GLN A 253 -11.78 21.42 -9.31
C GLN A 253 -11.27 20.83 -10.63
N HIS A 254 -10.33 19.88 -10.55
CA HIS A 254 -9.65 19.30 -11.71
C HIS A 254 -9.67 17.78 -11.66
N ASN A 255 -9.54 17.16 -12.84
CA ASN A 255 -9.14 15.76 -12.89
C ASN A 255 -7.69 15.64 -12.38
N ILE A 256 -7.53 15.08 -11.19
CA ILE A 256 -6.23 14.94 -10.55
C ILE A 256 -5.22 14.15 -11.40
N TYR A 257 -5.67 13.25 -12.27
CA TYR A 257 -4.78 12.53 -13.16
C TYR A 257 -4.22 13.39 -14.29
N ASP A 258 -4.95 14.43 -14.72
CA ASP A 258 -4.44 15.40 -15.71
C ASP A 258 -3.30 16.21 -15.08
N ILE A 259 -3.43 16.60 -13.80
CA ILE A 259 -2.34 17.23 -13.03
C ILE A 259 -1.14 16.27 -12.99
N GLY A 260 -1.38 14.98 -12.74
CA GLY A 260 -0.33 13.95 -12.74
C GLY A 260 0.38 13.80 -14.09
N ASP A 261 -0.34 13.93 -15.19
CA ASP A 261 0.23 13.92 -16.54
C ASP A 261 1.10 15.16 -16.80
N GLU A 262 0.64 16.36 -16.42
CA GLU A 262 1.46 17.59 -16.53
C GLU A 262 2.72 17.53 -15.65
N MET A 263 2.61 16.93 -14.44
CA MET A 263 3.76 16.66 -13.58
C MET A 263 4.73 15.66 -14.22
N THR A 264 4.21 14.61 -14.89
CA THR A 264 5.04 13.62 -15.61
C THR A 264 5.83 14.27 -16.74
N LEU A 265 5.23 15.21 -17.48
CA LEU A 265 5.92 15.98 -18.53
C LEU A 265 7.06 16.86 -18.01
N LYS A 266 7.01 17.24 -16.73
CA LYS A 266 8.08 17.94 -16.01
C LYS A 266 9.13 17.01 -15.41
N GLY A 267 8.96 15.69 -15.55
CA GLY A 267 9.86 14.66 -15.02
C GLY A 267 9.49 14.11 -13.64
N TRP A 268 8.32 14.49 -13.10
CA TRP A 268 7.82 13.98 -11.82
C TRP A 268 6.94 12.75 -12.02
N TYR A 269 7.42 11.61 -11.53
CA TYR A 269 6.65 10.35 -11.56
C TYR A 269 5.91 10.17 -10.25
N MET A 270 4.58 10.17 -10.33
CA MET A 270 3.69 10.03 -9.18
C MET A 270 2.76 8.83 -9.39
N ASP A 271 2.59 8.00 -8.36
CA ASP A 271 1.64 6.89 -8.43
C ASP A 271 0.22 7.46 -8.45
N ARG A 272 -0.60 6.97 -9.38
CA ARG A 272 -2.00 7.37 -9.54
C ARG A 272 -2.87 6.37 -8.79
N GLN A 273 -3.55 6.86 -7.77
CA GLN A 273 -4.39 6.09 -6.86
C GLN A 273 -5.86 6.21 -7.25
N GLN A 274 -6.67 5.27 -6.77
CA GLN A 274 -8.11 5.21 -7.04
C GLN A 274 -8.86 4.96 -5.74
N PHE A 275 -10.14 5.37 -5.71
CA PHE A 275 -11.05 5.21 -4.57
C PHE A 275 -10.58 5.92 -3.28
N PRO A 276 -10.45 7.27 -3.30
CA PRO A 276 -10.77 8.21 -4.38
C PRO A 276 -9.61 8.43 -5.36
N PRO A 277 -9.84 9.08 -6.52
CA PRO A 277 -8.76 9.54 -7.40
C PRO A 277 -7.76 10.44 -6.66
N SER A 278 -6.48 10.08 -6.68
CA SER A 278 -5.42 10.89 -6.09
C SER A 278 -4.04 10.62 -6.70
N LEU A 279 -3.09 11.50 -6.40
CA LEU A 279 -1.67 11.31 -6.67
C LEU A 279 -0.93 11.04 -5.36
N HIS A 280 -0.21 9.94 -5.32
CA HIS A 280 0.55 9.53 -4.16
C HIS A 280 1.89 10.28 -4.09
N VAL A 281 2.27 10.71 -2.89
CA VAL A 281 3.54 11.40 -2.62
C VAL A 281 4.21 10.77 -1.43
N THR A 282 5.34 10.09 -1.66
CA THR A 282 6.19 9.53 -0.60
C THR A 282 7.51 10.29 -0.57
N LEU A 283 7.77 11.00 0.53
CA LEU A 283 9.03 11.73 0.70
C LEU A 283 10.06 10.85 1.38
N ASN A 284 11.30 10.93 0.91
CA ASN A 284 12.47 10.32 1.54
C ASN A 284 13.57 11.38 1.67
N TYR A 285 14.72 10.99 2.20
CA TYR A 285 15.84 11.90 2.46
C TYR A 285 16.31 12.66 1.19
N ALA A 286 16.33 11.99 0.04
CA ALA A 286 16.75 12.61 -1.23
C ALA A 286 15.76 13.66 -1.73
N HIS A 287 14.48 13.57 -1.36
CA HIS A 287 13.45 14.51 -1.80
C HIS A 287 13.51 15.87 -1.08
N ALA A 288 14.25 15.96 0.04
CA ALA A 288 14.30 17.17 0.85
C ALA A 288 14.81 18.41 0.08
N GLU A 289 15.69 18.21 -0.90
CA GLU A 289 16.30 19.29 -1.68
C GLU A 289 15.43 19.79 -2.84
N VAL A 290 14.38 19.06 -3.21
CA VAL A 290 13.62 19.33 -4.44
C VAL A 290 12.20 19.81 -4.19
N ILE A 291 11.81 20.03 -2.93
CA ILE A 291 10.45 20.45 -2.54
C ILE A 291 10.02 21.75 -3.22
N ASP A 292 10.90 22.74 -3.33
CA ASP A 292 10.54 23.99 -4.02
C ASP A 292 10.34 23.81 -5.52
N GLY A 293 11.16 22.97 -6.14
CA GLY A 293 11.00 22.61 -7.55
C GLY A 293 9.66 21.93 -7.78
N PHE A 294 9.35 20.95 -6.93
CA PHE A 294 8.08 20.23 -6.96
C PHE A 294 6.88 21.17 -6.82
N LEU A 295 6.89 22.07 -5.83
CA LEU A 295 5.79 23.01 -5.60
C LEU A 295 5.59 23.98 -6.77
N ARG A 296 6.67 24.50 -7.35
CA ARG A 296 6.60 25.36 -8.55
C ARG A 296 5.99 24.62 -9.73
N ASP A 297 6.44 23.39 -9.99
CA ASP A 297 5.93 22.60 -11.10
C ASP A 297 4.49 22.13 -10.86
N LEU A 298 4.12 21.82 -9.61
CA LEU A 298 2.74 21.49 -9.24
C LEU A 298 1.80 22.69 -9.47
N SER A 299 2.18 23.90 -9.05
CA SER A 299 1.42 25.11 -9.33
C SER A 299 1.21 25.30 -10.83
N HIS A 300 2.29 25.14 -11.62
CA HIS A 300 2.22 25.23 -13.08
C HIS A 300 1.33 24.14 -13.70
N ALA A 301 1.40 22.91 -13.19
CA ALA A 301 0.56 21.80 -13.64
C ALA A 301 -0.92 22.09 -13.39
N VAL A 302 -1.26 22.62 -12.21
CA VAL A 302 -2.65 22.99 -11.88
C VAL A 302 -3.15 24.12 -12.80
N GLU A 303 -2.37 25.17 -13.01
CA GLU A 303 -2.70 26.26 -13.94
C GLU A 303 -2.91 25.77 -15.39
N LYS A 304 -2.06 24.85 -15.86
CA LYS A 304 -2.24 24.18 -17.16
C LYS A 304 -3.53 23.36 -17.20
N THR A 305 -3.94 22.75 -16.09
CA THR A 305 -5.21 22.03 -16.03
C THR A 305 -6.45 22.93 -16.09
N HIS A 306 -6.36 24.20 -15.71
CA HIS A 306 -7.44 25.18 -15.91
C HIS A 306 -7.69 25.54 -17.39
N GLN A 307 -6.67 25.49 -18.25
CA GLN A 307 -6.82 25.93 -19.64
C GLN A 307 -7.60 24.89 -20.48
N PRO A 308 -8.60 25.31 -21.29
CA PRO A 308 -9.28 24.42 -22.21
C PRO A 308 -8.27 23.80 -23.18
N SER A 309 -8.26 22.48 -23.30
CA SER A 309 -7.45 21.78 -24.31
C SER A 309 -8.29 20.78 -25.07
N TRP A 310 -7.98 20.63 -26.37
CA TRP A 310 -8.69 19.70 -27.25
C TRP A 310 -8.62 18.25 -26.75
N HIS A 311 -7.48 17.84 -26.19
CA HIS A 311 -7.31 16.51 -25.60
C HIS A 311 -8.23 16.29 -24.39
N LYS A 312 -8.37 17.28 -23.49
CA LYS A 312 -9.31 17.16 -22.36
C LYS A 312 -10.77 17.03 -22.81
N PHE A 313 -11.16 17.74 -23.87
CA PHE A 313 -12.51 17.62 -24.43
C PHE A 313 -12.76 16.21 -24.97
N ARG A 314 -11.79 15.66 -25.72
CA ARG A 314 -11.84 14.29 -26.23
C ARG A 314 -11.90 13.27 -25.10
N ASP A 315 -11.05 13.40 -24.08
CA ASP A 315 -10.96 12.44 -22.98
C ASP A 315 -12.20 12.50 -22.08
N ALA A 316 -12.75 13.70 -21.82
CA ALA A 316 -14.01 13.87 -21.12
C ALA A 316 -15.21 13.28 -21.90
N PHE A 317 -15.22 13.44 -23.24
CA PHE A 317 -16.20 12.80 -24.10
C PHE A 317 -16.09 11.28 -24.03
N LEU A 318 -14.88 10.71 -24.14
CA LEU A 318 -14.62 9.28 -24.01
C LEU A 318 -15.08 8.73 -22.66
N LEU A 319 -14.77 9.42 -21.55
CA LEU A 319 -15.22 9.02 -20.20
C LEU A 319 -16.75 9.10 -20.05
N ARG A 320 -17.41 10.06 -20.72
CA ARG A 320 -18.87 10.18 -20.70
C ARG A 320 -19.54 9.08 -21.51
N VAL A 321 -18.98 8.76 -22.68
CA VAL A 321 -19.40 7.62 -23.50
C VAL A 321 -19.18 6.31 -22.76
N ALA A 322 -18.00 6.09 -22.16
CA ALA A 322 -17.70 4.93 -21.34
C ALA A 322 -18.72 4.74 -20.21
N ARG A 323 -18.98 5.79 -19.41
CA ARG A 323 -19.99 5.76 -18.33
C ARG A 323 -21.40 5.49 -18.84
N PHE A 324 -21.78 6.06 -19.99
CA PHE A 324 -23.08 5.81 -20.61
C PHE A 324 -23.21 4.36 -21.07
N LEU A 325 -22.20 3.84 -21.78
CA LEU A 325 -22.18 2.45 -22.27
C LEU A 325 -22.23 1.46 -21.11
N VAL A 326 -21.44 1.69 -20.05
CA VAL A 326 -21.47 0.88 -18.83
C VAL A 326 -22.86 0.83 -18.18
N ARG A 327 -23.63 1.94 -18.26
CA ARG A 327 -24.97 2.03 -17.65
C ARG A 327 -26.07 1.35 -18.47
N PHE A 328 -25.89 1.19 -19.78
CA PHE A 328 -26.96 0.78 -20.70
C PHE A 328 -26.68 -0.47 -21.52
N LEU A 329 -25.43 -0.95 -21.60
CA LEU A 329 -25.09 -2.15 -22.37
C LEU A 329 -24.91 -3.40 -21.49
N PRO A 330 -25.23 -4.59 -22.03
CA PRO A 330 -24.88 -5.86 -21.39
C PRO A 330 -23.37 -6.00 -21.17
N GLU A 331 -22.97 -6.58 -20.04
CA GLU A 331 -21.57 -6.62 -19.57
C GLU A 331 -20.57 -7.18 -20.61
N LYS A 332 -20.93 -8.24 -21.34
CA LYS A 332 -20.07 -8.85 -22.39
C LYS A 332 -19.83 -7.95 -23.60
N LEU A 333 -20.70 -6.99 -23.85
CA LEU A 333 -20.57 -6.04 -24.96
C LEU A 333 -19.64 -4.88 -24.56
N VAL A 334 -19.71 -4.46 -23.30
CA VAL A 334 -18.82 -3.43 -22.73
C VAL A 334 -17.37 -3.94 -22.70
N SER A 335 -17.16 -5.20 -22.30
CA SER A 335 -15.81 -5.80 -22.23
C SER A 335 -15.12 -5.87 -23.60
N ASN A 336 -15.83 -6.36 -24.62
CA ASN A 336 -15.32 -6.43 -25.99
C ASN A 336 -15.03 -5.05 -26.61
N LEU A 337 -15.82 -4.03 -26.27
CA LEU A 337 -15.61 -2.66 -26.75
C LEU A 337 -14.41 -2.00 -26.05
N MET A 338 -14.26 -2.23 -24.74
CA MET A 338 -13.16 -1.71 -23.93
C MET A 338 -11.81 -2.34 -24.30
N GLY A 339 -11.77 -3.65 -24.58
CA GLY A 339 -10.56 -4.32 -25.08
C GLY A 339 -10.07 -3.81 -26.43
N ARG A 340 -10.97 -3.21 -27.24
CA ARG A 340 -10.61 -2.49 -28.48
C ARG A 340 -10.29 -1.01 -28.26
N ALA A 341 -10.78 -0.40 -27.18
CA ALA A 341 -10.45 0.97 -26.82
C ALA A 341 -9.05 1.07 -26.17
N SER A 342 -8.60 0.03 -25.48
CA SER A 342 -7.25 -0.05 -24.92
C SER A 342 -6.15 -0.07 -25.99
N SER A 343 -6.37 -0.70 -27.14
CA SER A 343 -5.43 -0.64 -28.27
C SER A 343 -5.34 0.76 -28.89
N LEU A 344 -6.46 1.49 -28.96
CA LEU A 344 -6.54 2.88 -29.42
C LEU A 344 -5.88 3.91 -28.47
N LEU A 345 -5.66 3.56 -27.20
CA LEU A 345 -5.06 4.44 -26.18
C LEU A 345 -3.55 4.28 -26.04
N GLY A 346 -2.90 3.57 -26.97
CA GLY A 346 -1.45 3.47 -27.02
C GLY A 346 -0.87 2.43 -26.06
N VAL A 347 -1.63 1.38 -25.74
CA VAL A 347 -1.13 0.19 -25.04
C VAL A 347 -0.42 -0.78 -26.02
N GLU A 348 -0.27 -0.40 -27.29
CA GLU A 348 0.58 -1.14 -28.25
C GLU A 348 2.05 -0.74 -28.07
N GLY A 349 2.79 -1.59 -27.36
CA GLY A 349 4.23 -1.51 -27.18
C GLY A 349 4.67 -1.40 -25.71
N SER A 350 5.90 -1.83 -25.41
CA SER A 350 6.46 -1.86 -24.04
C SER A 350 6.69 -0.50 -23.35
N ALA A 351 6.20 0.62 -23.91
CA ALA A 351 6.38 1.94 -23.34
C ALA A 351 5.03 2.47 -22.84
N LEU A 352 4.93 2.78 -21.54
CA LEU A 352 3.74 3.42 -20.98
C LEU A 352 3.49 4.77 -21.67
N PRO A 353 2.24 5.13 -22.00
CA PRO A 353 1.93 6.40 -22.62
C PRO A 353 2.32 7.57 -21.70
N GLN A 354 2.92 8.63 -22.27
CA GLN A 354 3.33 9.82 -21.50
C GLN A 354 2.16 10.52 -20.80
N ARG A 355 0.95 10.35 -21.33
CA ARG A 355 -0.31 10.80 -20.71
C ARG A 355 -1.20 9.58 -20.45
N SER A 356 -1.62 9.41 -19.21
CA SER A 356 -2.35 8.23 -18.75
C SER A 356 -3.65 8.57 -18.03
N ALA A 357 -4.01 9.86 -17.93
CA ALA A 357 -5.17 10.30 -17.17
C ALA A 357 -6.49 9.65 -17.58
N ALA A 358 -6.76 9.55 -18.88
CA ALA A 358 -7.95 8.89 -19.40
C ALA A 358 -8.00 7.39 -19.02
N MET A 359 -6.85 6.70 -19.09
CA MET A 359 -6.73 5.29 -18.72
C MET A 359 -7.05 5.09 -17.23
N TYR A 360 -6.44 5.87 -16.34
CA TYR A 360 -6.69 5.78 -14.90
C TYR A 360 -8.13 6.19 -14.52
N GLY A 361 -8.69 7.20 -15.18
CA GLY A 361 -10.08 7.60 -15.01
C GLY A 361 -11.07 6.51 -15.42
N MET A 362 -10.80 5.81 -16.52
CA MET A 362 -11.63 4.67 -16.95
C MET A 362 -11.48 3.48 -16.00
N MET A 363 -10.25 3.09 -15.63
CA MET A 363 -10.02 1.98 -14.70
C MET A 363 -10.75 2.18 -13.36
N GLY A 364 -10.78 3.41 -12.85
CA GLY A 364 -11.50 3.76 -11.63
C GLY A 364 -13.03 3.74 -11.73
N THR A 365 -13.60 3.70 -12.94
CA THR A 365 -15.06 3.76 -13.18
C THR A 365 -15.67 2.45 -13.69
N LEU A 366 -14.85 1.44 -14.03
CA LEU A 366 -15.31 0.14 -14.51
C LEU A 366 -15.99 -0.67 -13.39
N PRO A 367 -17.27 -1.07 -13.53
CA PRO A 367 -17.94 -1.92 -12.54
C PRO A 367 -17.51 -3.38 -12.65
N ASN A 368 -17.16 -3.86 -13.85
CA ASN A 368 -16.62 -5.20 -14.05
C ASN A 368 -15.09 -5.19 -13.94
N ARG A 369 -14.56 -5.54 -12.76
CA ARG A 369 -13.11 -5.67 -12.53
C ARG A 369 -12.51 -6.96 -13.12
N GLY A 370 -13.34 -7.89 -13.62
CA GLY A 370 -12.85 -9.12 -14.26
C GLY A 370 -12.02 -8.85 -15.50
N ASP A 371 -12.47 -7.95 -16.37
CA ASP A 371 -11.76 -7.58 -17.61
C ASP A 371 -10.45 -6.84 -17.30
N LEU A 372 -10.47 -5.97 -16.28
CA LEU A 372 -9.27 -5.30 -15.80
C LEU A 372 -8.21 -6.29 -15.29
N LYS A 373 -8.64 -7.34 -14.57
CA LYS A 373 -7.74 -8.39 -14.10
C LYS A 373 -7.07 -9.11 -15.27
N THR A 374 -7.83 -9.47 -16.30
CA THR A 374 -7.28 -10.11 -17.51
C THR A 374 -6.26 -9.21 -18.19
N LEU A 375 -6.59 -7.93 -18.40
CA LEU A 375 -5.67 -6.95 -19.01
C LEU A 375 -4.34 -6.83 -18.23
N VAL A 376 -4.40 -6.80 -16.90
CA VAL A 376 -3.20 -6.73 -16.06
C VAL A 376 -2.40 -8.04 -16.13
N LEU A 377 -3.04 -9.20 -16.23
CA LEU A 377 -2.35 -10.48 -16.41
C LEU A 377 -1.63 -10.52 -17.76
N ASP A 378 -2.27 -10.08 -18.84
CA ASP A 378 -1.67 -10.02 -20.17
C ASP A 378 -0.47 -9.06 -20.20
N LEU A 379 -0.59 -7.89 -19.56
CA LEU A 379 0.53 -6.96 -19.40
C LEU A 379 1.71 -7.59 -18.66
N LEU A 380 1.44 -8.33 -17.57
CA LEU A 380 2.47 -9.02 -16.81
C LEU A 380 3.17 -10.10 -17.65
N ASP A 381 2.42 -10.85 -18.46
CA ASP A 381 2.97 -11.85 -19.38
C ASP A 381 3.88 -11.20 -20.44
N GLN A 382 3.44 -10.08 -21.02
CA GLN A 382 4.21 -9.31 -21.99
C GLN A 382 5.55 -8.79 -21.43
N MET A 383 5.67 -8.50 -20.13
CA MET A 383 6.94 -8.09 -19.53
C MET A 383 8.03 -9.16 -19.59
N PHE A 384 7.65 -10.43 -19.81
CA PHE A 384 8.57 -11.55 -20.00
C PHE A 384 8.71 -11.98 -21.47
N SER A 385 8.06 -11.27 -22.40
CA SER A 385 8.19 -11.53 -23.83
C SER A 385 9.62 -11.22 -24.31
N VAL A 386 10.19 -12.15 -25.08
CA VAL A 386 11.54 -12.04 -25.66
C VAL A 386 11.47 -11.64 -27.14
N GLU A 387 10.30 -11.21 -27.61
CA GLU A 387 10.14 -10.76 -28.99
C GLU A 387 11.07 -9.56 -29.25
N ALA A 388 11.99 -9.75 -30.20
CA ALA A 388 13.01 -8.77 -30.53
C ALA A 388 12.35 -7.49 -31.05
N LYS A 389 12.53 -6.40 -30.29
CA LYS A 389 12.17 -5.03 -30.70
C LYS A 389 13.19 -4.45 -31.68
#